data_AF-A0A3A6PIY1-F1
#
_entry.id   AF-A0A3A6PIY1-F1
#
_cell.length_a   1.000
_cell.length_b   1.000
_cell.length_c   1.000
_cell.angle_alpha   90.00
_cell.angle_beta   90.00
_cell.angle_gamma   90.00
#
_symmetry.space_group_name_H-M   'P 1'
#
loop_
_entity.id
_entity.type
_entity.pdbx_description
1 polymer ?
#
loop_
_entity_poly.entity_id
_entity_poly.type
_entity_poly.pdbx_seq_one_letter_code
_entity_poly.pdbx_strand_id
1 'polypeptide(L)'
;MNFIFKRKLILLALLGTFVLGGCTGEEKAPEPASSPPAAQEQPQPAPEIEPVASETKRNLMLSPTLQKDGSLMVNVDGMGDSFYVYVKSSLELQDRIYQYIHVFHDDHSLTDALVAIDPEAGAADIRFVQTVAGSDYPGYNFFTNNSGIVGKLDEDRVILLEPEVTDEGVKVHLSAMHSDTGQLERLQSDIWPEMDPYDTIYQKRWDEEKGMLFLQSFEGTIWLFDVQYGTYTRLDKPFRVIPHSTTGYPSLFLSPAMDRFAFDDESGALTFYDMNGKEQGAYQLRDERFVPSDKVKWNAEGAFAWVESADADDRWLKDIDVDLSVIAPQQIDFLDKNAKPVRTLQAPKGRNIEVAGWQNDHTAFIKEYEFWAGEEPRETNVRYYSYEVKTGKKSAPSAESPLEPVPAAKDQWEYEALEHSIQYRQVKAD
;
A
#
# COMPACT_ATOMS: atom_id res chain seq x y z
N MET A 1 38.70 -20.79 20.95
CA MET A 1 39.56 -20.14 19.94
C MET A 1 38.63 -19.44 18.96
N ASN A 2 38.17 -18.24 19.33
CA ASN A 2 38.73 -16.94 18.90
C ASN A 2 38.26 -16.55 17.50
N PHE A 3 37.07 -15.95 17.43
CA PHE A 3 36.74 -14.81 16.55
C PHE A 3 35.48 -14.11 17.09
N ILE A 4 35.56 -13.70 18.36
CA ILE A 4 34.62 -12.75 18.99
C ILE A 4 35.43 -11.48 19.20
N PHE A 5 35.55 -10.61 18.20
CA PHE A 5 36.07 -9.25 18.33
C PHE A 5 35.96 -8.56 16.96
N LYS A 6 34.84 -7.86 16.69
CA LYS A 6 34.81 -6.72 15.73
C LYS A 6 33.49 -5.92 15.56
N ARG A 7 32.45 -6.12 16.38
CA ARG A 7 31.21 -5.31 16.27
C ARG A 7 30.86 -4.39 17.44
N LYS A 8 31.77 -4.17 18.40
CA LYS A 8 31.60 -3.19 19.51
C LYS A 8 32.57 -2.00 19.46
N LEU A 9 33.05 -1.62 18.28
CA LEU A 9 34.03 -0.52 18.12
C LEU A 9 33.61 0.49 17.04
N ILE A 10 32.34 0.92 17.03
CA ILE A 10 31.90 2.13 16.29
C ILE A 10 30.97 3.01 17.15
N LEU A 11 30.32 2.48 18.20
CA LEU A 11 29.38 3.24 19.03
C LEU A 11 29.97 3.93 20.28
N LEU A 12 31.29 4.11 20.36
CA LEU A 12 31.94 4.70 21.55
C LEU A 12 33.09 5.66 21.21
N ALA A 13 32.97 6.37 20.08
CA ALA A 13 33.91 7.43 19.67
C ALA A 13 33.25 8.82 19.46
N LEU A 14 31.99 9.01 19.87
CA LEU A 14 31.27 10.29 19.74
C LEU A 14 30.76 10.87 21.07
N LEU A 15 31.05 10.23 22.20
CA LEU A 15 30.67 10.71 23.53
C LEU A 15 31.89 10.70 24.46
N GLY A 16 32.54 11.86 24.56
CA GLY A 16 33.38 12.20 25.71
C GLY A 16 34.83 12.53 25.39
N THR A 17 35.10 13.78 25.00
CA THR A 17 36.28 14.55 25.43
C THR A 17 36.18 16.00 24.98
N PHE A 18 35.64 16.88 25.83
CA PHE A 18 36.04 18.30 25.84
C PHE A 18 35.82 18.90 27.23
N VAL A 19 36.73 18.57 28.16
CA VAL A 19 36.91 19.28 29.44
C VAL A 19 38.40 19.25 29.84
N LEU A 20 39.01 20.46 29.86
CA LEU A 20 40.23 20.95 30.57
C LEU A 20 41.63 20.57 29.99
N GLY A 21 42.62 21.47 29.84
CA GLY A 21 42.71 22.91 30.10
C GLY A 21 44.16 23.46 30.01
N GLY A 22 44.29 24.80 29.86
CA GLY A 22 45.39 25.69 30.31
C GLY A 22 46.73 25.69 29.55
N CYS A 23 47.46 26.78 29.25
CA CYS A 23 47.46 28.24 29.54
C CYS A 23 48.36 28.90 28.44
N THR A 24 48.48 30.20 28.15
CA THR A 24 48.44 31.47 28.90
C THR A 24 48.24 32.64 27.92
N GLY A 25 47.54 33.69 28.34
CA GLY A 25 47.59 35.01 27.71
C GLY A 25 46.53 35.92 28.32
N GLU A 26 46.91 36.65 29.37
CA GLU A 26 46.08 37.64 30.07
C GLU A 26 45.56 38.73 29.13
N GLU A 27 44.26 39.02 29.17
CA GLU A 27 43.81 40.42 29.11
C GLU A 27 42.46 40.63 29.81
N LYS A 28 42.35 41.80 30.44
CA LYS A 28 41.40 42.20 31.48
C LYS A 28 39.94 42.25 31.03
N ALA A 29 39.03 41.90 31.95
CA ALA A 29 37.63 42.28 31.90
C ALA A 29 37.42 43.79 32.14
N PRO A 30 36.39 44.37 31.51
CA PRO A 30 35.38 45.06 32.32
C PRO A 30 33.92 44.74 31.90
N GLU A 31 33.05 44.60 32.90
CA GLU A 31 31.59 44.76 32.80
C GLU A 31 31.18 46.25 32.61
N PRO A 32 29.88 46.60 32.48
CA PRO A 32 28.97 46.35 31.36
C PRO A 32 28.45 47.69 30.80
N ALA A 33 28.41 47.87 29.47
CA ALA A 33 27.80 49.07 28.87
C ALA A 33 26.33 48.80 28.48
N SER A 34 25.46 49.62 29.04
CA SER A 34 24.02 49.74 28.83
C SER A 34 23.56 49.62 27.36
N SER A 35 22.43 48.92 27.19
CA SER A 35 21.74 48.65 25.93
C SER A 35 21.51 49.90 25.06
N PRO A 36 21.74 49.82 23.73
CA PRO A 36 21.19 50.78 22.77
C PRO A 36 19.67 50.58 22.60
N PRO A 37 18.91 51.63 22.24
CA PRO A 37 17.46 51.55 22.11
C PRO A 37 17.04 50.66 20.94
N ALA A 38 15.88 50.03 21.08
CA ALA A 38 15.24 49.24 20.04
C ALA A 38 15.18 50.02 18.72
N ALA A 39 15.81 49.47 17.68
CA ALA A 39 15.52 49.88 16.32
C ALA A 39 14.06 49.53 16.05
N GLN A 40 13.25 50.54 15.71
CA GLN A 40 11.92 50.30 15.17
C GLN A 40 12.08 49.51 13.87
N GLU A 41 11.65 48.26 13.87
CA GLU A 41 11.39 47.53 12.62
C GLU A 41 10.39 48.35 11.82
N GLN A 42 10.85 48.92 10.71
CA GLN A 42 9.94 49.32 9.64
C GLN A 42 9.22 48.06 9.18
N PRO A 43 7.89 48.06 9.02
CA PRO A 43 7.19 46.93 8.44
C PRO A 43 7.78 46.69 7.04
N GLN A 44 8.44 45.55 6.85
CA GLN A 44 8.68 45.06 5.50
C GLN A 44 7.30 44.87 4.86
N PRO A 45 7.05 45.42 3.67
CA PRO A 45 5.89 45.00 2.89
C PRO A 45 5.98 43.48 2.77
N ALA A 46 4.86 42.80 3.04
CA ALA A 46 4.75 41.38 2.73
C ALA A 46 5.23 41.15 1.28
N PRO A 47 5.91 40.03 0.98
CA PRO A 47 6.21 39.70 -0.41
C PRO A 47 4.90 39.79 -1.18
N GLU A 48 4.90 40.65 -2.20
CA GLU A 48 3.80 40.78 -3.13
C GLU A 48 3.65 39.40 -3.77
N ILE A 49 2.63 38.66 -3.33
CA ILE A 49 2.24 37.40 -3.95
C ILE A 49 1.88 37.80 -5.38
N GLU A 50 2.73 37.45 -6.34
CA GLU A 50 2.39 37.59 -7.75
C GLU A 50 1.00 36.96 -7.93
N PRO A 51 0.04 37.65 -8.57
CA PRO A 51 -1.27 37.08 -8.79
C PRO A 51 -1.06 35.76 -9.51
N VAL A 52 -1.54 34.67 -8.89
CA VAL A 52 -1.58 33.32 -9.44
C VAL A 52 -1.98 33.47 -10.90
N ALA A 53 -1.06 33.12 -11.80
CA ALA A 53 -1.30 33.21 -13.23
C ALA A 53 -2.64 32.53 -13.50
N SER A 54 -3.57 33.28 -14.09
CA SER A 54 -4.88 32.79 -14.52
C SER A 54 -4.74 31.36 -15.01
N GLU A 55 -5.33 30.40 -14.28
CA GLU A 55 -5.41 29.00 -14.69
C GLU A 55 -5.86 28.98 -16.14
N THR A 56 -4.94 28.68 -17.05
CA THR A 56 -5.33 28.37 -18.40
C THR A 56 -5.96 26.99 -18.25
N LYS A 57 -7.29 26.90 -18.25
CA LYS A 57 -7.99 25.60 -18.24
C LYS A 57 -7.45 24.79 -19.42
N ARG A 58 -6.56 23.84 -19.14
CA ARG A 58 -5.99 22.94 -20.13
C ARG A 58 -6.99 21.82 -20.32
N ASN A 59 -7.50 21.67 -21.54
CA ASN A 59 -8.42 20.58 -21.82
C ASN A 59 -7.63 19.35 -22.21
N LEU A 60 -7.96 18.23 -21.57
CA LEU A 60 -7.56 16.92 -22.03
C LEU A 60 -8.43 16.55 -23.24
N MET A 61 -7.79 16.21 -24.35
CA MET A 61 -8.44 15.74 -25.56
C MET A 61 -8.00 14.32 -25.87
N LEU A 62 -8.97 13.44 -26.13
CA LEU A 62 -8.72 12.10 -26.64
C LEU A 62 -9.17 11.98 -28.09
N SER A 63 -8.41 11.22 -28.87
CA SER A 63 -8.91 10.73 -30.15
C SER A 63 -10.15 9.89 -29.86
N PRO A 64 -11.28 10.16 -30.54
CA PRO A 64 -12.48 9.38 -30.37
C PRO A 64 -12.34 7.98 -30.98
N THR A 65 -11.22 7.67 -31.63
CA THR A 65 -10.98 6.40 -32.32
C THR A 65 -9.66 5.75 -31.91
N LEU A 66 -9.67 4.42 -31.75
CA LEU A 66 -8.46 3.61 -31.57
C LEU A 66 -7.59 3.63 -32.83
N GLN A 67 -6.28 3.74 -32.62
CA GLN A 67 -5.29 3.66 -33.68
C GLN A 67 -5.19 2.21 -34.19
N LYS A 68 -4.57 2.03 -35.37
CA LYS A 68 -4.40 0.69 -35.99
C LYS A 68 -3.61 -0.31 -35.14
N ASP A 69 -2.80 0.18 -34.22
CA ASP A 69 -2.03 -0.63 -33.27
C ASP A 69 -2.70 -0.81 -31.92
N GLY A 70 -3.97 -0.38 -31.80
CA GLY A 70 -4.77 -0.51 -30.59
C GLY A 70 -4.53 0.58 -29.55
N SER A 71 -3.72 1.60 -29.82
CA SER A 71 -3.51 2.72 -28.88
C SER A 71 -4.56 3.84 -29.01
N LEU A 72 -4.72 4.65 -27.96
CA LEU A 72 -5.48 5.91 -28.01
C LEU A 72 -4.54 7.12 -28.10
N MET A 73 -4.85 8.05 -29.00
CA MET A 73 -4.11 9.32 -29.03
C MET A 73 -4.67 10.27 -27.97
N VAL A 74 -3.77 10.89 -27.22
CA VAL A 74 -4.08 11.91 -26.21
C VAL A 74 -3.34 13.20 -26.53
N ASN A 75 -3.98 14.32 -26.28
CA ASN A 75 -3.43 15.65 -26.38
C ASN A 75 -3.89 16.49 -25.19
N VAL A 76 -3.06 17.41 -24.73
CA VAL A 76 -3.43 18.41 -23.72
C VAL A 76 -3.23 19.79 -24.33
N ASP A 77 -4.27 20.61 -24.30
CA ASP A 77 -4.24 21.95 -24.89
C ASP A 77 -3.06 22.77 -24.34
N GLY A 78 -2.22 23.27 -25.25
CA GLY A 78 -1.08 24.12 -24.92
C GLY A 78 0.16 23.39 -24.40
N MET A 79 0.20 22.05 -24.43
CA MET A 79 1.34 21.26 -23.93
C MET A 79 2.24 20.67 -25.03
N GLY A 80 1.77 20.46 -26.26
CA GLY A 80 2.57 19.76 -27.27
C GLY A 80 2.95 18.36 -26.77
N ASP A 81 4.25 18.05 -26.69
CA ASP A 81 4.80 16.80 -26.13
C ASP A 81 5.27 16.92 -24.66
N SER A 82 5.06 18.07 -24.00
CA SER A 82 5.47 18.35 -22.62
C SER A 82 4.51 17.78 -21.55
N PHE A 83 4.18 16.49 -21.66
CA PHE A 83 3.43 15.77 -20.63
C PHE A 83 3.81 14.29 -20.60
N TYR A 84 3.30 13.53 -19.65
CA TYR A 84 3.37 12.07 -19.62
C TYR A 84 2.01 11.50 -19.20
N VAL A 85 1.61 10.38 -19.79
CA VAL A 85 0.34 9.71 -19.48
C VAL A 85 0.59 8.26 -19.10
N TYR A 86 -0.11 7.77 -18.09
CA TYR A 86 -0.16 6.35 -17.75
C TYR A 86 -1.54 5.97 -17.21
N VAL A 87 -1.84 4.67 -17.23
CA VAL A 87 -3.07 4.09 -16.71
C VAL A 87 -2.85 3.77 -15.24
N LYS A 88 -3.65 4.36 -14.34
CA LYS A 88 -3.61 4.04 -12.89
C LYS A 88 -4.37 2.77 -12.57
N SER A 89 -5.53 2.60 -13.20
CA SER A 89 -6.42 1.45 -12.97
C SER A 89 -7.27 1.19 -14.21
N SER A 90 -7.53 -0.07 -14.50
CA SER A 90 -8.33 -0.51 -15.64
C SER A 90 -9.38 -1.53 -15.20
N LEU A 91 -10.54 -1.52 -15.83
CA LEU A 91 -11.63 -2.44 -15.51
C LEU A 91 -12.49 -2.71 -16.74
N GLU A 92 -12.69 -3.98 -17.09
CA GLU A 92 -13.67 -4.38 -18.09
C GLU A 92 -15.04 -4.53 -17.43
N LEU A 93 -16.04 -3.81 -17.92
CA LEU A 93 -17.44 -3.90 -17.47
C LEU A 93 -18.33 -3.94 -18.71
N GLN A 94 -19.10 -5.01 -18.84
CA GLN A 94 -19.89 -5.32 -20.04
C GLN A 94 -19.00 -5.41 -21.29
N ASP A 95 -19.32 -4.66 -22.35
CA ASP A 95 -18.59 -4.58 -23.61
C ASP A 95 -17.56 -3.42 -23.64
N ARG A 96 -17.30 -2.78 -22.50
CA ARG A 96 -16.43 -1.60 -22.39
C ARG A 96 -15.26 -1.83 -21.44
N ILE A 97 -14.18 -1.12 -21.73
CA ILE A 97 -13.03 -0.98 -20.86
C ILE A 97 -13.04 0.42 -20.26
N TYR A 98 -13.05 0.51 -18.94
CA TYR A 98 -12.92 1.75 -18.19
C TYR A 98 -11.48 1.90 -17.72
N GLN A 99 -10.84 3.02 -18.06
CA GLN A 99 -9.48 3.32 -17.63
C GLN A 99 -9.44 4.65 -16.91
N TYR A 100 -8.85 4.64 -15.72
CA TYR A 100 -8.50 5.85 -15.02
C TYR A 100 -7.06 6.20 -15.39
N ILE A 101 -6.88 7.30 -16.12
CA ILE A 101 -5.59 7.77 -16.59
C ILE A 101 -5.11 8.96 -15.78
N HIS A 102 -3.80 9.06 -15.65
CA HIS A 102 -3.11 10.16 -14.99
C HIS A 102 -2.18 10.83 -15.98
N VAL A 103 -2.21 12.15 -16.01
CA VAL A 103 -1.44 12.97 -16.92
C VAL A 103 -0.56 13.92 -16.11
N PHE A 104 0.73 13.62 -16.08
CA PHE A 104 1.76 14.48 -15.49
C PHE A 104 2.11 15.58 -16.48
N HIS A 105 1.98 16.84 -16.06
CA HIS A 105 2.39 17.98 -16.86
C HIS A 105 3.78 18.46 -16.43
N ASP A 106 4.56 19.00 -17.36
CA ASP A 106 5.93 19.50 -17.06
C ASP A 106 5.96 20.65 -16.04
N ASP A 107 4.83 21.34 -15.84
CA ASP A 107 4.68 22.40 -14.83
C ASP A 107 4.19 21.89 -13.46
N HIS A 108 4.34 20.58 -13.22
CA HIS A 108 3.94 19.87 -12.00
C HIS A 108 2.43 19.79 -11.74
N SER A 109 1.59 20.35 -12.61
CA SER A 109 0.14 20.08 -12.55
C SER A 109 -0.18 18.64 -12.95
N LEU A 110 -1.26 18.09 -12.41
CA LEU A 110 -1.71 16.73 -12.69
C LEU A 110 -3.14 16.74 -13.15
N THR A 111 -3.45 15.95 -14.18
CA THR A 111 -4.82 15.72 -14.62
C THR A 111 -5.16 14.24 -14.51
N ASP A 112 -6.24 13.94 -13.78
CA ASP A 112 -6.86 12.63 -13.78
C ASP A 112 -8.04 12.63 -14.74
N ALA A 113 -8.25 11.51 -15.44
CA ALA A 113 -9.47 11.31 -16.21
C ALA A 113 -9.94 9.85 -16.19
N LEU A 114 -11.27 9.68 -16.18
CA LEU A 114 -11.91 8.38 -16.41
C LEU A 114 -12.34 8.32 -17.88
N VAL A 115 -11.85 7.30 -18.57
CA VAL A 115 -12.07 7.06 -20.00
C VAL A 115 -12.87 5.78 -20.15
N ALA A 116 -13.95 5.81 -20.93
CA ALA A 116 -14.65 4.61 -21.37
C ALA A 116 -14.22 4.30 -22.81
N ILE A 117 -13.92 3.03 -23.07
CA ILE A 117 -13.44 2.56 -24.36
C ILE A 117 -14.33 1.41 -24.82
N ASP A 118 -14.88 1.54 -26.02
CA ASP A 118 -15.57 0.50 -26.76
C ASP A 118 -14.58 -0.11 -27.78
N PRO A 119 -14.00 -1.28 -27.49
CA PRO A 119 -13.02 -1.90 -28.37
C PRO A 119 -13.64 -2.38 -29.69
N GLU A 120 -14.93 -2.72 -29.73
CA GLU A 120 -15.59 -3.21 -30.95
C GLU A 120 -15.92 -2.07 -31.92
N ALA A 121 -16.49 -0.98 -31.41
CA ALA A 121 -16.71 0.24 -32.19
C ALA A 121 -15.40 1.00 -32.45
N GLY A 122 -14.34 0.66 -31.72
CA GLY A 122 -13.06 1.34 -31.75
C GLY A 122 -13.16 2.77 -31.25
N ALA A 123 -14.05 3.05 -30.29
CA ALA A 123 -14.37 4.39 -29.83
C ALA A 123 -13.94 4.63 -28.38
N ALA A 124 -13.61 5.88 -28.04
CA ALA A 124 -13.29 6.26 -26.66
C ALA A 124 -13.91 7.61 -26.30
N ASP A 125 -14.28 7.77 -25.02
CA ASP A 125 -14.91 8.97 -24.50
C ASP A 125 -14.43 9.27 -23.06
N ILE A 126 -14.28 10.56 -22.73
CA ILE A 126 -13.93 11.02 -21.39
C ILE A 126 -15.21 11.17 -20.58
N ARG A 127 -15.31 10.46 -19.45
CA ARG A 127 -16.45 10.51 -18.54
C ARG A 127 -16.26 11.51 -17.40
N PHE A 128 -15.03 11.68 -16.96
CA PHE A 128 -14.67 12.51 -15.82
C PHE A 128 -13.26 13.05 -16.02
N VAL A 129 -13.01 14.29 -15.60
CA VAL A 129 -11.70 14.92 -15.62
C VAL A 129 -11.55 15.87 -14.44
N GLN A 130 -10.39 15.84 -13.78
CA GLN A 130 -10.02 16.74 -12.69
C GLN A 130 -8.56 17.13 -12.85
N THR A 131 -8.19 18.34 -12.44
CA THR A 131 -6.82 18.84 -12.52
C THR A 131 -6.42 19.54 -11.22
N VAL A 132 -5.26 19.19 -10.66
CA VAL A 132 -4.68 19.86 -9.49
C VAL A 132 -3.49 20.74 -9.90
N ALA A 133 -3.37 21.90 -9.25
CA ALA A 133 -2.35 22.89 -9.53
C ALA A 133 -1.06 22.64 -8.72
N GLY A 134 -0.22 21.73 -9.19
CA GLY A 134 1.13 21.54 -8.65
C GLY A 134 1.20 20.70 -7.37
N SER A 135 2.43 20.30 -7.00
CA SER A 135 2.70 19.40 -5.86
C SER A 135 2.39 19.99 -4.48
N ASP A 136 2.29 21.32 -4.38
CA ASP A 136 2.00 22.01 -3.12
C ASP A 136 0.49 22.09 -2.83
N TYR A 137 -0.36 21.60 -3.74
CA TYR A 137 -1.80 21.63 -3.58
C TYR A 137 -2.26 20.68 -2.45
N PRO A 138 -3.09 21.12 -1.49
CA PRO A 138 -3.58 20.25 -0.42
C PRO A 138 -4.33 19.03 -0.98
N GLY A 139 -3.82 17.83 -0.68
CA GLY A 139 -4.36 16.57 -1.20
C GLY A 139 -3.74 16.09 -2.51
N TYR A 140 -2.64 16.70 -2.97
CA TYR A 140 -1.88 16.25 -4.14
C TYR A 140 -1.43 14.78 -4.03
N ASN A 141 -1.02 14.32 -2.85
CA ASN A 141 -0.57 12.94 -2.65
C ASN A 141 -1.70 11.93 -2.86
N PHE A 142 -2.90 12.21 -2.35
CA PHE A 142 -4.08 11.39 -2.63
C PHE A 142 -4.39 11.35 -4.13
N PHE A 143 -4.37 12.52 -4.78
CA PHE A 143 -4.61 12.63 -6.22
C PHE A 143 -3.59 11.84 -7.05
N THR A 144 -2.33 11.88 -6.63
CA THR A 144 -1.24 11.17 -7.31
C THR A 144 -1.34 9.65 -7.13
N ASN A 145 -1.64 9.18 -5.91
CA ASN A 145 -1.43 7.78 -5.55
C ASN A 145 -2.72 6.96 -5.40
N ASN A 146 -3.85 7.57 -5.10
CA ASN A 146 -5.01 6.83 -4.56
C ASN A 146 -6.33 7.02 -5.31
N SER A 147 -6.48 8.11 -6.08
CA SER A 147 -7.62 8.30 -6.96
C SER A 147 -7.70 7.19 -8.01
N GLY A 148 -8.93 6.83 -8.39
CA GLY A 148 -9.17 5.89 -9.49
C GLY A 148 -10.25 4.86 -9.21
N ILE A 149 -10.28 3.84 -10.08
CA ILE A 149 -11.26 2.76 -10.01
C ILE A 149 -10.93 1.87 -8.81
N VAL A 150 -11.97 1.52 -8.07
CA VAL A 150 -11.91 0.57 -6.95
C VAL A 150 -12.31 -0.83 -7.41
N GLY A 151 -13.30 -0.94 -8.31
CA GLY A 151 -13.78 -2.21 -8.84
C GLY A 151 -15.17 -2.09 -9.48
N LYS A 152 -15.80 -3.24 -9.76
CA LYS A 152 -17.20 -3.31 -10.17
C LYS A 152 -18.08 -3.20 -8.93
N LEU A 153 -19.13 -2.40 -9.00
CA LEU A 153 -20.16 -2.39 -7.98
C LEU A 153 -21.23 -3.45 -8.29
N ASP A 154 -21.59 -3.57 -9.55
CA ASP A 154 -22.54 -4.54 -10.11
C ASP A 154 -22.33 -4.65 -11.63
N GLU A 155 -23.33 -5.16 -12.35
CA GLU A 155 -23.26 -5.39 -13.80
C GLU A 155 -23.17 -4.11 -14.64
N ASP A 156 -23.55 -2.95 -14.13
CA ASP A 156 -23.62 -1.69 -14.88
C ASP A 156 -22.97 -0.48 -14.18
N ARG A 157 -22.36 -0.66 -13.01
CA ARG A 157 -21.69 0.43 -12.28
C ARG A 157 -20.26 0.10 -11.87
N VAL A 158 -19.41 1.11 -12.01
CA VAL A 158 -18.02 1.12 -11.52
C VAL A 158 -17.95 1.93 -10.24
N ILE A 159 -17.28 1.41 -9.21
CA ILE A 159 -17.00 2.16 -7.98
C ILE A 159 -15.61 2.81 -8.06
N LEU A 160 -15.51 4.06 -7.61
CA LEU A 160 -14.28 4.86 -7.67
C LEU A 160 -14.08 5.71 -6.42
N LEU A 161 -12.80 5.99 -6.14
CA LEU A 161 -12.39 7.08 -5.26
C LEU A 161 -12.28 8.35 -6.11
N GLU A 162 -13.34 9.16 -6.10
CA GLU A 162 -13.50 10.39 -6.88
C GLU A 162 -12.80 11.56 -6.16
N PRO A 163 -11.77 12.18 -6.77
CA PRO A 163 -11.28 13.46 -6.28
C PRO A 163 -12.20 14.61 -6.75
N GLU A 164 -12.51 15.56 -5.87
CA GLU A 164 -13.08 16.86 -6.23
C GLU A 164 -12.08 17.94 -5.86
N VAL A 165 -11.56 18.66 -6.87
CA VAL A 165 -10.64 19.78 -6.65
C VAL A 165 -11.46 21.03 -6.28
N THR A 166 -11.22 21.56 -5.08
CA THR A 166 -11.91 22.75 -4.55
C THR A 166 -10.91 23.79 -4.09
N ASP A 167 -11.31 25.05 -3.91
CA ASP A 167 -10.43 26.13 -3.43
C ASP A 167 -9.70 25.81 -2.10
N GLU A 168 -10.23 24.88 -1.30
CA GLU A 168 -9.68 24.47 0.01
C GLU A 168 -8.75 23.25 -0.08
N GLY A 169 -8.65 22.61 -1.25
CA GLY A 169 -7.92 21.35 -1.45
C GLY A 169 -8.74 20.29 -2.17
N VAL A 170 -8.21 19.08 -2.24
CA VAL A 170 -8.91 17.91 -2.79
C VAL A 170 -9.84 17.31 -1.74
N LYS A 171 -11.13 17.19 -2.08
CA LYS A 171 -12.10 16.37 -1.34
C LYS A 171 -12.17 14.99 -1.95
N VAL A 172 -12.33 13.98 -1.11
CA VAL A 172 -12.38 12.58 -1.54
C VAL A 172 -13.78 12.03 -1.39
N HIS A 173 -14.39 11.56 -2.47
CA HIS A 173 -15.70 10.92 -2.45
C HIS A 173 -15.60 9.45 -2.81
N LEU A 174 -16.49 8.63 -2.24
CA LEU A 174 -16.76 7.30 -2.76
C LEU A 174 -17.96 7.41 -3.70
N SER A 175 -17.75 7.09 -4.97
CA SER A 175 -18.76 7.30 -6.01
C SER A 175 -18.96 6.07 -6.88
N ALA A 176 -20.16 5.92 -7.41
CA ALA A 176 -20.50 4.96 -8.45
C ALA A 176 -20.74 5.69 -9.77
N MET A 177 -20.15 5.21 -10.85
CA MET A 177 -20.46 5.69 -12.20
C MET A 177 -21.26 4.63 -12.95
N HIS A 178 -22.40 5.03 -13.49
CA HIS A 178 -23.23 4.17 -14.35
C HIS A 178 -22.66 4.10 -15.77
N SER A 179 -22.47 2.88 -16.28
CA SER A 179 -21.83 2.60 -17.57
C SER A 179 -22.55 3.29 -18.74
N ASP A 180 -23.86 3.10 -18.83
CA ASP A 180 -24.68 3.58 -19.95
C ASP A 180 -24.77 5.10 -20.01
N THR A 181 -25.03 5.73 -18.86
CA THR A 181 -25.31 7.17 -18.80
C THR A 181 -24.06 8.01 -18.56
N GLY A 182 -22.99 7.41 -18.02
CA GLY A 182 -21.85 8.13 -17.46
C GLY A 182 -22.20 8.97 -16.22
N GLN A 183 -23.40 8.82 -15.67
CA GLN A 183 -23.81 9.56 -14.48
C GLN A 183 -23.01 9.10 -13.27
N LEU A 184 -22.46 10.06 -12.54
CA LEU A 184 -21.75 9.84 -11.28
C LEU A 184 -22.70 10.06 -10.10
N GLU A 185 -22.79 9.07 -9.23
CA GLU A 185 -23.55 9.09 -7.98
C GLU A 185 -22.56 9.04 -6.80
N ARG A 186 -22.64 10.03 -5.90
CA ARG A 186 -21.84 10.03 -4.67
C ARG A 186 -22.51 9.14 -3.64
N LEU A 187 -21.89 8.01 -3.33
CA LEU A 187 -22.34 7.06 -2.32
C LEU A 187 -22.00 7.60 -0.92
N GLN A 188 -20.80 8.18 -0.77
CA GLN A 188 -20.39 8.89 0.42
C GLN A 188 -19.54 10.09 0.02
N SER A 189 -19.94 11.27 0.48
CA SER A 189 -19.19 12.50 0.23
C SER A 189 -18.14 12.77 1.30
N ASP A 190 -17.02 13.33 0.87
CA ASP A 190 -15.92 13.82 1.68
C ASP A 190 -15.53 12.85 2.80
N ILE A 191 -15.06 11.66 2.42
CA ILE A 191 -14.69 10.58 3.34
C ILE A 191 -13.48 10.96 4.21
N TRP A 192 -12.75 12.02 3.81
CA TRP A 192 -11.50 12.43 4.42
C TRP A 192 -11.41 13.96 4.59
N PRO A 193 -12.31 14.58 5.39
CA PRO A 193 -12.45 16.04 5.46
C PRO A 193 -11.27 16.75 6.15
N GLU A 194 -10.47 16.01 6.91
CA GLU A 194 -9.29 16.50 7.64
C GLU A 194 -8.03 15.80 7.14
N MET A 195 -7.95 15.56 5.83
CA MET A 195 -6.79 14.93 5.21
C MET A 195 -5.53 15.75 5.46
N ASP A 196 -4.55 15.12 6.11
CA ASP A 196 -3.20 15.69 6.14
C ASP A 196 -2.68 15.75 4.70
N PRO A 197 -2.15 16.90 4.23
CA PRO A 197 -1.73 17.07 2.84
C PRO A 197 -0.73 16.04 2.33
N TYR A 198 0.02 15.41 3.24
CA TYR A 198 1.04 14.43 2.90
C TYR A 198 0.60 12.98 3.10
N ASP A 199 -0.54 12.73 3.75
CA ASP A 199 -1.07 11.38 3.95
C ASP A 199 -1.58 10.79 2.62
N THR A 200 -1.64 9.46 2.56
CA THR A 200 -2.00 8.66 1.39
C THR A 200 -2.75 7.43 1.85
N ILE A 201 -3.60 6.85 1.00
CA ILE A 201 -4.14 5.52 1.24
C ILE A 201 -3.01 4.50 1.04
N TYR A 202 -2.65 3.82 2.12
CA TYR A 202 -1.63 2.78 2.12
C TYR A 202 -2.19 1.43 1.68
N GLN A 203 -3.37 1.07 2.19
CA GLN A 203 -4.03 -0.19 1.86
C GLN A 203 -5.47 0.06 1.41
N LYS A 204 -5.85 -0.58 0.30
CA LYS A 204 -7.20 -0.60 -0.26
C LYS A 204 -7.60 -2.06 -0.52
N ARG A 205 -8.83 -2.44 -0.16
CA ARG A 205 -9.41 -3.74 -0.53
C ARG A 205 -10.89 -3.61 -0.83
N TRP A 206 -11.27 -4.01 -2.04
CA TRP A 206 -12.65 -4.17 -2.48
C TRP A 206 -13.04 -5.65 -2.47
N ASP A 207 -14.22 -5.96 -1.95
CA ASP A 207 -14.86 -7.27 -2.04
C ASP A 207 -16.18 -7.09 -2.78
N GLU A 208 -16.19 -7.43 -4.07
CA GLU A 208 -17.34 -7.29 -4.97
C GLU A 208 -18.54 -8.12 -4.50
N GLU A 209 -18.30 -9.34 -4.01
CA GLU A 209 -19.38 -10.24 -3.56
C GLU A 209 -20.10 -9.71 -2.32
N LYS A 210 -19.35 -9.08 -1.40
CA LYS A 210 -19.90 -8.50 -0.17
C LYS A 210 -20.29 -7.03 -0.31
N GLY A 211 -19.88 -6.36 -1.38
CA GLY A 211 -20.04 -4.92 -1.55
C GLY A 211 -19.33 -4.11 -0.46
N MET A 212 -18.15 -4.57 0.00
CA MET A 212 -17.40 -3.94 1.08
C MET A 212 -16.08 -3.34 0.61
N LEU A 213 -15.80 -2.12 1.04
CA LEU A 213 -14.53 -1.42 0.82
C LEU A 213 -13.82 -1.17 2.16
N PHE A 214 -12.58 -1.62 2.25
CA PHE A 214 -11.64 -1.26 3.30
C PHE A 214 -10.60 -0.29 2.75
N LEU A 215 -10.37 0.80 3.47
CA LEU A 215 -9.27 1.74 3.24
C LEU A 215 -8.49 1.95 4.54
N GLN A 216 -7.17 2.05 4.44
CA GLN A 216 -6.29 2.47 5.52
C GLN A 216 -5.34 3.56 5.00
N SER A 217 -5.27 4.70 5.68
CA SER A 217 -4.25 5.72 5.39
C SER A 217 -2.89 5.36 6.00
N PHE A 218 -1.82 6.03 5.55
CA PHE A 218 -0.49 5.86 6.12
C PHE A 218 -0.45 6.28 7.59
N GLU A 219 -1.13 7.38 7.96
CA GLU A 219 -1.32 7.79 9.37
C GLU A 219 -2.28 6.87 10.15
N GLY A 220 -2.82 5.85 9.50
CA GLY A 220 -3.55 4.76 10.15
C GLY A 220 -5.04 5.01 10.35
N THR A 221 -5.63 5.99 9.64
CA THR A 221 -7.09 6.12 9.64
C THR A 221 -7.68 4.96 8.85
N ILE A 222 -8.67 4.27 9.42
CA ILE A 222 -9.38 3.18 8.74
C ILE A 222 -10.79 3.62 8.40
N TRP A 223 -11.19 3.35 7.16
CA TRP A 223 -12.54 3.52 6.67
C TRP A 223 -13.09 2.19 6.17
N LEU A 224 -14.33 1.92 6.55
CA LEU A 224 -15.10 0.77 6.14
C LEU A 224 -16.39 1.23 5.51
N PHE A 225 -16.62 0.81 4.28
CA PHE A 225 -17.86 1.07 3.57
C PHE A 225 -18.54 -0.26 3.32
N ASP A 226 -19.78 -0.36 3.77
CA ASP A 226 -20.70 -1.38 3.34
C ASP A 226 -21.65 -0.71 2.35
N VAL A 227 -21.30 -0.85 1.07
CA VAL A 227 -22.00 -0.18 -0.03
C VAL A 227 -23.39 -0.80 -0.22
N GLN A 228 -23.53 -2.09 0.07
CA GLN A 228 -24.80 -2.80 -0.04
C GLN A 228 -25.87 -2.22 0.91
N TYR A 229 -25.49 -1.94 2.16
CA TYR A 229 -26.40 -1.37 3.16
C TYR A 229 -26.29 0.16 3.27
N GLY A 230 -25.41 0.80 2.49
CA GLY A 230 -25.17 2.24 2.55
C GLY A 230 -24.63 2.70 3.90
N THR A 231 -23.84 1.85 4.58
CA THR A 231 -23.26 2.18 5.88
C THR A 231 -21.76 2.45 5.76
N TYR A 232 -21.29 3.32 6.64
CA TYR A 232 -19.90 3.76 6.65
C TYR A 232 -19.42 3.89 8.08
N THR A 233 -18.21 3.42 8.35
CA THR A 233 -17.55 3.54 9.64
C THR A 233 -16.12 4.04 9.45
N ARG A 234 -15.78 5.13 10.16
CA ARG A 234 -14.40 5.56 10.37
C ARG A 234 -13.98 5.15 11.77
N LEU A 235 -12.82 4.52 11.90
CA LEU A 235 -12.30 4.16 13.23
C LEU A 235 -11.59 5.34 13.87
N ASP A 236 -11.93 5.62 15.13
CA ASP A 236 -11.29 6.69 15.92
C ASP A 236 -9.85 6.33 16.32
N LYS A 237 -9.58 5.04 16.56
CA LYS A 237 -8.24 4.57 16.91
C LYS A 237 -7.39 4.48 15.65
N PRO A 238 -6.23 5.16 15.59
CA PRO A 238 -5.33 5.02 14.46
C PRO A 238 -4.56 3.70 14.52
N PHE A 239 -4.37 3.08 13.36
CA PHE A 239 -3.57 1.88 13.12
C PHE A 239 -2.46 2.23 12.13
N ARG A 240 -1.44 2.94 12.62
CA ARG A 240 -0.40 3.56 11.79
C ARG A 240 0.41 2.52 11.03
N VAL A 241 0.73 2.85 9.78
CA VAL A 241 1.76 2.13 9.03
C VAL A 241 3.09 2.35 9.74
N ILE A 242 3.89 1.29 9.89
CA ILE A 242 5.22 1.43 10.51
C ILE A 242 6.12 2.11 9.46
N PRO A 243 6.64 3.32 9.73
CA PRO A 243 7.48 4.02 8.79
C PRO A 243 8.82 3.30 8.67
N HIS A 244 8.99 2.58 7.57
CA HIS A 244 10.24 1.95 7.17
C HIS A 244 10.50 2.34 5.72
N SER A 245 11.68 2.91 5.45
CA SER A 245 12.09 3.38 4.12
C SER A 245 11.13 4.40 3.45
N THR A 246 11.03 4.38 2.11
CA THR A 246 10.19 5.25 1.28
C THR A 246 8.74 4.79 1.12
N THR A 247 8.41 3.51 1.36
CA THR A 247 7.07 2.94 1.10
C THR A 247 6.33 2.51 2.37
N GLY A 248 7.02 2.24 3.49
CA GLY A 248 6.42 1.80 4.74
C GLY A 248 6.20 0.28 4.81
N TYR A 249 6.34 -0.29 6.01
CA TYR A 249 6.15 -1.72 6.24
C TYR A 249 4.70 -2.02 6.63
N PRO A 250 4.09 -3.11 6.12
CA PRO A 250 2.71 -3.45 6.44
C PRO A 250 2.58 -3.77 7.93
N SER A 251 1.87 -2.92 8.66
CA SER A 251 1.57 -3.13 10.08
C SER A 251 0.19 -3.72 10.30
N LEU A 252 -0.69 -3.69 9.29
CA LEU A 252 -2.06 -4.20 9.34
C LEU A 252 -2.26 -5.34 8.34
N PHE A 253 -2.84 -6.44 8.82
CA PHE A 253 -3.05 -7.67 8.06
C PHE A 253 -4.55 -8.01 8.06
N LEU A 254 -5.26 -7.55 7.03
CA LEU A 254 -6.71 -7.72 6.87
C LEU A 254 -7.09 -9.16 6.50
N SER A 255 -8.09 -9.74 7.20
CA SER A 255 -8.61 -11.06 6.85
C SER A 255 -9.33 -11.00 5.49
N PRO A 256 -9.24 -12.06 4.65
CA PRO A 256 -9.99 -12.11 3.40
C PRO A 256 -11.50 -12.08 3.56
N ALA A 257 -12.01 -12.56 4.69
CA ALA A 257 -13.41 -12.41 5.05
C ALA A 257 -13.81 -10.96 5.33
N MET A 258 -12.85 -10.05 5.55
CA MET A 258 -13.05 -8.66 5.97
C MET A 258 -13.91 -8.56 7.24
N ASP A 259 -13.74 -9.52 8.15
CA ASP A 259 -14.38 -9.53 9.47
C ASP A 259 -13.39 -9.29 10.61
N ARG A 260 -12.09 -9.35 10.32
CA ARG A 260 -10.98 -9.23 11.26
C ARG A 260 -9.77 -8.58 10.59
N PHE A 261 -8.91 -7.99 11.39
CA PHE A 261 -7.54 -7.68 10.99
C PHE A 261 -6.59 -7.88 12.16
N ALA A 262 -5.33 -8.20 11.88
CA ALA A 262 -4.26 -8.16 12.85
C ALA A 262 -3.44 -6.88 12.69
N PHE A 263 -2.87 -6.39 13.78
CA PHE A 263 -2.02 -5.21 13.79
C PHE A 263 -0.75 -5.46 14.60
N ASP A 264 0.39 -5.09 14.01
CA ASP A 264 1.70 -5.04 14.66
C ASP A 264 1.98 -3.59 15.04
N ASP A 265 2.00 -3.31 16.34
CA ASP A 265 2.36 -1.99 16.90
C ASP A 265 3.84 -1.96 17.37
N GLU A 266 4.64 -2.91 16.90
CA GLU A 266 6.04 -3.13 17.28
C GLU A 266 6.24 -3.49 18.77
N SER A 267 5.17 -3.82 19.51
CA SER A 267 5.29 -4.23 20.92
C SER A 267 5.85 -5.66 21.09
N GLY A 268 6.12 -6.37 19.99
CA GLY A 268 6.42 -7.80 19.98
C GLY A 268 5.18 -8.69 20.05
N ALA A 269 3.98 -8.15 19.86
CA ALA A 269 2.74 -8.92 19.79
C ALA A 269 1.91 -8.52 18.56
N LEU A 270 1.24 -9.50 17.94
CA LEU A 270 0.24 -9.25 16.91
C LEU A 270 -1.13 -9.21 17.56
N THR A 271 -1.76 -8.04 17.59
CA THR A 271 -3.08 -7.85 18.19
C THR A 271 -4.17 -7.96 17.14
N PHE A 272 -5.19 -8.77 17.39
CA PHE A 272 -6.30 -9.02 16.48
C PHE A 272 -7.51 -8.19 16.88
N TYR A 273 -8.12 -7.55 15.90
CA TYR A 273 -9.26 -6.66 16.05
C TYR A 273 -10.44 -7.15 15.21
N ASP A 274 -11.65 -6.86 15.66
CA ASP A 274 -12.79 -6.85 14.74
C ASP A 274 -12.78 -5.58 13.88
N MET A 275 -13.64 -5.54 12.86
CA MET A 275 -13.71 -4.41 11.95
C MET A 275 -14.12 -3.09 12.63
N ASN A 276 -14.69 -3.12 13.84
CA ASN A 276 -14.97 -1.90 14.59
C ASN A 276 -13.76 -1.41 15.40
N GLY A 277 -12.57 -2.01 15.19
CA GLY A 277 -11.35 -1.66 15.91
C GLY A 277 -11.32 -2.15 17.36
N LYS A 278 -12.20 -3.08 17.74
CA LYS A 278 -12.20 -3.66 19.09
C LYS A 278 -11.29 -4.87 19.15
N GLU A 279 -10.36 -4.84 20.10
CA GLU A 279 -9.45 -5.95 20.37
C GLU A 279 -10.20 -7.24 20.74
N GLN A 280 -9.78 -8.35 20.13
CA GLN A 280 -10.32 -9.69 20.35
C GLN A 280 -9.31 -10.62 21.05
N GLY A 281 -8.02 -10.38 20.85
CA GLY A 281 -6.92 -11.13 21.45
C GLY A 281 -5.58 -10.75 20.82
N ALA A 282 -4.48 -11.23 21.38
CA ALA A 282 -3.14 -10.98 20.86
C ALA A 282 -2.29 -12.26 20.85
N TYR A 283 -1.40 -12.36 19.87
CA TYR A 283 -0.41 -13.43 19.73
C TYR A 283 0.99 -12.89 19.98
N GLN A 284 1.67 -13.41 21.00
CA GLN A 284 3.03 -12.98 21.34
C GLN A 284 4.04 -13.55 20.33
N LEU A 285 4.76 -12.67 19.64
CA LEU A 285 5.91 -13.07 18.84
C LEU A 285 7.07 -13.44 19.77
N ARG A 286 7.82 -14.47 19.41
CA ARG A 286 8.92 -14.96 20.25
C ARG A 286 10.20 -14.21 19.88
N ASP A 287 10.79 -13.49 20.84
CA ASP A 287 11.99 -12.67 20.65
C ASP A 287 13.19 -13.43 20.05
N GLU A 288 13.28 -14.74 20.29
CA GLU A 288 14.39 -15.59 19.80
C GLU A 288 14.19 -16.09 18.36
N ARG A 289 13.22 -15.54 17.62
CA ARG A 289 12.84 -16.02 16.30
C ARG A 289 12.68 -14.92 15.27
N PHE A 290 13.03 -15.27 14.04
CA PHE A 290 12.66 -14.48 12.88
C PHE A 290 11.23 -14.79 12.46
N VAL A 291 10.48 -13.72 12.20
CA VAL A 291 9.14 -13.73 11.61
C VAL A 291 9.23 -12.86 10.35
N PRO A 292 8.77 -13.36 9.18
CA PRO A 292 8.88 -12.67 7.90
C PRO A 292 8.10 -11.36 7.86
N SER A 293 8.28 -10.59 6.77
CA SER A 293 7.68 -9.26 6.66
C SER A 293 6.16 -9.28 6.77
N ASP A 294 5.56 -10.28 6.14
CA ASP A 294 4.13 -10.51 6.07
C ASP A 294 3.51 -11.03 7.38
N LYS A 295 4.29 -11.11 8.49
CA LYS A 295 3.98 -11.47 9.89
C LYS A 295 2.91 -12.54 10.13
N VAL A 296 1.68 -12.28 9.70
CA VAL A 296 0.52 -13.15 9.80
C VAL A 296 -0.26 -13.18 8.49
N LYS A 297 -0.62 -14.40 8.08
CA LYS A 297 -1.43 -14.69 6.88
C LYS A 297 -2.76 -15.31 7.28
N TRP A 298 -3.70 -15.32 6.36
CA TRP A 298 -5.06 -15.81 6.57
C TRP A 298 -5.47 -16.80 5.50
N ASN A 299 -6.33 -17.75 5.85
CA ASN A 299 -6.98 -18.57 4.83
C ASN A 299 -8.08 -17.75 4.12
N ALA A 300 -8.54 -18.23 2.95
CA ALA A 300 -9.52 -17.51 2.14
C ALA A 300 -10.83 -17.19 2.90
N GLU A 301 -11.24 -18.05 3.82
CA GLU A 301 -12.44 -17.85 4.65
C GLU A 301 -12.20 -16.96 5.89
N GLY A 302 -10.96 -16.55 6.17
CA GLY A 302 -10.58 -15.82 7.39
C GLY A 302 -10.79 -16.59 8.70
N ALA A 303 -11.11 -17.89 8.63
CA ALA A 303 -11.35 -18.75 9.79
C ALA A 303 -10.07 -19.05 10.58
N PHE A 304 -8.93 -19.10 9.90
CA PHE A 304 -7.62 -19.31 10.49
C PHE A 304 -6.63 -18.26 10.02
N ALA A 305 -5.79 -17.84 10.96
CA ALA A 305 -4.56 -17.12 10.67
C ALA A 305 -3.36 -18.04 10.94
N TRP A 306 -2.20 -17.74 10.35
CA TRP A 306 -0.97 -18.41 10.73
C TRP A 306 0.24 -17.48 10.72
N VAL A 307 1.19 -17.79 11.60
CA VAL A 307 2.49 -17.13 11.72
C VAL A 307 3.57 -18.14 11.40
N GLU A 308 4.42 -17.79 10.44
CA GLU A 308 5.62 -18.55 10.08
C GLU A 308 6.82 -18.02 10.86
N SER A 309 7.65 -18.91 11.41
CA SER A 309 8.85 -18.50 12.12
C SER A 309 10.01 -19.46 11.93
N ALA A 310 11.22 -18.94 12.09
CA ALA A 310 12.47 -19.70 12.15
C ALA A 310 13.30 -19.23 13.34
N ASP A 311 14.31 -20.01 13.74
CA ASP A 311 15.29 -19.53 14.72
C ASP A 311 15.95 -18.22 14.22
N ALA A 312 16.37 -17.33 15.12
CA ALA A 312 17.03 -16.07 14.75
C ALA A 312 18.47 -16.28 14.23
N ASP A 313 18.60 -16.90 13.06
CA ASP A 313 19.85 -17.20 12.35
C ASP A 313 19.71 -16.86 10.86
N ASP A 314 20.64 -16.05 10.34
CA ASP A 314 20.64 -15.54 8.95
C ASP A 314 20.60 -16.66 7.90
N ARG A 315 20.98 -17.91 8.26
CA ARG A 315 20.88 -19.07 7.36
C ARG A 315 19.45 -19.43 6.95
N TRP A 316 18.45 -18.86 7.62
CA TRP A 316 17.04 -19.07 7.29
C TRP A 316 16.47 -17.97 6.42
N LEU A 317 17.25 -16.95 6.10
CA LEU A 317 16.81 -15.88 5.23
C LEU A 317 16.84 -16.35 3.77
N LYS A 318 15.69 -16.28 3.10
CA LYS A 318 15.58 -16.54 1.66
C LYS A 318 15.93 -15.28 0.86
N ASP A 319 15.38 -14.15 1.29
CA ASP A 319 15.50 -12.88 0.59
C ASP A 319 15.28 -11.71 1.55
N ILE A 320 15.92 -10.58 1.25
CA ILE A 320 15.66 -9.28 1.87
C ILE A 320 15.66 -8.22 0.78
N ASP A 321 14.53 -7.53 0.68
CA ASP A 321 14.42 -6.21 0.10
C ASP A 321 14.22 -5.17 1.22
N VAL A 322 14.30 -3.89 0.87
CA VAL A 322 14.21 -2.72 1.75
C VAL A 322 13.02 -2.81 2.72
N ASP A 323 11.90 -3.39 2.29
CA ASP A 323 10.66 -3.50 3.08
C ASP A 323 10.17 -4.96 3.27
N LEU A 324 10.80 -5.92 2.60
CA LEU A 324 10.36 -7.31 2.57
C LEU A 324 11.47 -8.26 3.05
N SER A 325 11.18 -9.07 4.05
CA SER A 325 12.02 -10.17 4.51
C SER A 325 11.26 -11.48 4.31
N VAL A 326 11.90 -12.40 3.60
CA VAL A 326 11.37 -13.74 3.36
C VAL A 326 12.28 -14.75 4.05
N ILE A 327 11.69 -15.65 4.82
CA ILE A 327 12.42 -16.69 5.55
C ILE A 327 12.06 -18.09 5.06
N ALA A 328 12.89 -19.06 5.38
CA ALA A 328 12.62 -20.48 5.27
C ALA A 328 12.11 -20.99 6.63
N PRO A 329 10.78 -21.10 6.82
CA PRO A 329 10.23 -21.28 8.15
C PRO A 329 10.47 -22.69 8.68
N GLN A 330 10.65 -22.79 9.99
CA GLN A 330 10.82 -24.05 10.70
C GLN A 330 9.61 -24.40 11.56
N GLN A 331 8.74 -23.42 11.81
CA GLN A 331 7.51 -23.56 12.56
C GLN A 331 6.40 -22.75 11.92
N ILE A 332 5.19 -23.31 11.99
CA ILE A 332 3.94 -22.62 11.66
C ILE A 332 3.06 -22.67 12.90
N ASP A 333 2.62 -21.53 13.39
CA ASP A 333 1.60 -21.41 14.44
C ASP A 333 0.27 -21.06 13.80
N PHE A 334 -0.68 -22.00 13.83
CA PHE A 334 -2.05 -21.76 13.41
C PHE A 334 -2.86 -21.17 14.56
N LEU A 335 -3.53 -20.07 14.28
CA LEU A 335 -4.36 -19.30 15.20
C LEU A 335 -5.81 -19.32 14.73
N ASP A 336 -6.75 -19.23 15.66
CA ASP A 336 -8.12 -18.85 15.30
C ASP A 336 -8.19 -17.36 14.92
N LYS A 337 -9.34 -16.94 14.40
CA LYS A 337 -9.55 -15.55 13.98
C LYS A 337 -9.50 -14.48 15.09
N ASN A 338 -9.32 -14.89 16.35
CA ASN A 338 -9.16 -14.00 17.51
C ASN A 338 -7.80 -14.21 18.18
N ALA A 339 -6.77 -14.59 17.42
CA ALA A 339 -5.39 -14.80 17.84
C ALA A 339 -5.13 -16.01 18.76
N LYS A 340 -6.13 -16.85 19.06
CA LYS A 340 -5.89 -17.98 19.98
C LYS A 340 -5.14 -19.09 19.27
N PRO A 341 -4.04 -19.60 19.85
CA PRO A 341 -3.34 -20.74 19.27
C PRO A 341 -4.27 -21.95 19.13
N VAL A 342 -4.43 -22.45 17.92
CA VAL A 342 -5.14 -23.70 17.61
C VAL A 342 -4.16 -24.85 17.64
N ARG A 343 -3.05 -24.70 16.90
CA ARG A 343 -2.03 -25.75 16.79
C ARG A 343 -0.71 -25.19 16.26
N THR A 344 0.38 -25.79 16.69
CA THR A 344 1.72 -25.53 16.15
C THR A 344 2.19 -26.73 15.35
N LEU A 345 2.72 -26.47 14.15
CA LEU A 345 3.39 -27.46 13.32
C LEU A 345 4.89 -27.16 13.28
N GLN A 346 5.70 -28.18 13.55
CA GLN A 346 7.17 -28.09 13.50
C GLN A 346 7.68 -28.79 12.26
N ALA A 347 8.69 -28.21 11.62
CA ALA A 347 9.41 -28.88 10.56
C ALA A 347 10.16 -30.10 11.13
N PRO A 348 10.25 -31.21 10.36
CA PRO A 348 11.20 -32.27 10.69
C PRO A 348 12.63 -31.74 10.76
N LYS A 349 13.48 -32.40 11.54
CA LYS A 349 14.89 -32.00 11.69
C LYS A 349 15.59 -31.87 10.33
N GLY A 350 16.21 -30.71 10.10
CA GLY A 350 16.96 -30.41 8.86
C GLY A 350 16.07 -30.02 7.67
N ARG A 351 14.77 -29.81 7.91
CA ARG A 351 13.79 -29.41 6.90
C ARG A 351 13.08 -28.15 7.35
N ASN A 352 12.35 -27.56 6.41
CA ASN A 352 11.54 -26.36 6.57
C ASN A 352 10.12 -26.64 6.08
N ILE A 353 9.17 -25.83 6.53
CA ILE A 353 7.76 -25.93 6.18
C ILE A 353 7.16 -24.55 5.90
N GLU A 354 6.24 -24.47 4.95
CA GLU A 354 5.43 -23.28 4.69
C GLU A 354 4.01 -23.70 4.24
N VAL A 355 3.03 -22.82 4.43
CA VAL A 355 1.68 -23.05 3.89
C VAL A 355 1.69 -22.75 2.40
N ALA A 356 1.55 -23.77 1.57
CA ALA A 356 1.51 -23.60 0.11
C ALA A 356 0.14 -23.10 -0.38
N GLY A 357 -0.92 -23.43 0.37
CA GLY A 357 -2.30 -23.09 0.05
C GLY A 357 -3.27 -23.90 0.89
N TRP A 358 -4.55 -23.88 0.49
CA TRP A 358 -5.63 -24.52 1.24
C TRP A 358 -6.44 -25.45 0.35
N GLN A 359 -6.79 -26.62 0.87
CA GLN A 359 -7.72 -27.55 0.22
C GLN A 359 -9.17 -27.15 0.47
N ASN A 360 -9.44 -26.66 1.68
CA ASN A 360 -10.73 -26.16 2.15
C ASN A 360 -10.50 -25.26 3.37
N ASP A 361 -11.57 -24.82 4.02
CA ASP A 361 -11.58 -23.97 5.20
C ASP A 361 -10.84 -24.51 6.44
N HIS A 362 -10.49 -25.81 6.47
CA HIS A 362 -9.91 -26.48 7.64
C HIS A 362 -8.61 -27.24 7.36
N THR A 363 -8.26 -27.42 6.09
CA THR A 363 -7.15 -28.28 5.67
C THR A 363 -6.18 -27.48 4.81
N ALA A 364 -4.98 -27.27 5.33
CA ALA A 364 -3.89 -26.61 4.63
C ALA A 364 -3.07 -27.63 3.83
N PHE A 365 -2.53 -27.21 2.69
CA PHE A 365 -1.42 -27.92 2.04
C PHE A 365 -0.11 -27.34 2.52
N ILE A 366 0.71 -28.20 3.13
CA ILE A 366 2.02 -27.83 3.65
C ILE A 366 3.08 -28.27 2.65
N LYS A 367 3.93 -27.32 2.25
CA LYS A 367 5.15 -27.59 1.52
C LYS A 367 6.27 -27.82 2.51
N GLU A 368 6.99 -28.92 2.34
CA GLU A 368 8.09 -29.36 3.19
C GLU A 368 9.33 -29.58 2.33
N TYR A 369 10.43 -28.91 2.67
CA TYR A 369 11.61 -28.83 1.81
C TYR A 369 12.90 -28.70 2.62
N GLU A 370 14.03 -28.85 1.95
CA GLU A 370 15.34 -28.50 2.48
C GLU A 370 15.77 -27.17 1.88
N PHE A 371 16.24 -26.25 2.72
CA PHE A 371 16.75 -24.95 2.26
C PHE A 371 18.26 -24.90 2.39
N TRP A 372 18.90 -24.37 1.36
CA TRP A 372 20.31 -24.08 1.35
C TRP A 372 20.55 -22.60 1.14
N ALA A 373 21.07 -21.90 2.16
CA ALA A 373 21.38 -20.47 2.14
C ALA A 373 22.80 -20.15 1.60
N GLY A 374 23.25 -20.91 0.60
CA GLY A 374 24.55 -20.65 -0.05
C GLY A 374 24.52 -19.38 -0.92
N GLU A 375 25.55 -19.21 -1.76
CA GLU A 375 25.62 -18.10 -2.72
C GLU A 375 24.40 -18.04 -3.65
N GLU A 376 23.82 -19.20 -3.97
CA GLU A 376 22.54 -19.33 -4.66
C GLU A 376 21.54 -20.00 -3.70
N PRO A 377 20.73 -19.21 -2.97
CA PRO A 377 19.67 -19.73 -2.13
C PRO A 377 18.74 -20.64 -2.94
N ARG A 378 18.51 -21.86 -2.46
CA ARG A 378 17.65 -22.80 -3.16
C ARG A 378 16.91 -23.76 -2.25
N GLU A 379 15.77 -24.21 -2.73
CA GLU A 379 14.95 -25.23 -2.11
C GLU A 379 15.15 -26.57 -2.84
N THR A 380 15.31 -27.64 -2.08
CA THR A 380 15.49 -28.99 -2.61
C THR A 380 14.60 -29.98 -1.88
N ASN A 381 14.46 -31.19 -2.44
CA ASN A 381 13.70 -32.29 -1.83
C ASN A 381 12.27 -31.88 -1.44
N VAL A 382 11.62 -31.06 -2.26
CA VAL A 382 10.28 -30.50 -2.01
C VAL A 382 9.24 -31.61 -1.99
N ARG A 383 8.36 -31.57 -1.00
CA ARG A 383 7.23 -32.48 -0.82
C ARG A 383 6.03 -31.73 -0.28
N TYR A 384 4.85 -32.26 -0.51
CA TYR A 384 3.58 -31.68 -0.10
C TYR A 384 2.75 -32.68 0.69
N TYR A 385 2.00 -32.21 1.67
CA TYR A 385 1.00 -33.02 2.36
C TYR A 385 -0.17 -32.15 2.82
N SER A 386 -1.34 -32.74 2.96
CA SER A 386 -2.46 -32.07 3.59
C SER A 386 -2.38 -32.17 5.11
N TYR A 387 -2.81 -31.11 5.78
CA TYR A 387 -2.80 -30.97 7.22
C TYR A 387 -4.12 -30.37 7.71
N GLU A 388 -4.91 -31.19 8.40
CA GLU A 388 -6.15 -30.73 9.02
C GLU A 388 -5.82 -29.98 10.32
N VAL A 389 -6.01 -28.66 10.34
CA VAL A 389 -5.45 -27.76 11.36
C VAL A 389 -5.94 -28.08 12.77
N LYS A 390 -7.25 -28.35 12.94
CA LYS A 390 -7.84 -28.64 14.25
C LYS A 390 -7.40 -30.00 14.80
N THR A 391 -7.45 -31.04 13.97
CA THR A 391 -7.19 -32.42 14.41
C THR A 391 -5.70 -32.76 14.42
N GLY A 392 -4.89 -32.07 13.61
CA GLY A 392 -3.48 -32.38 13.37
C GLY A 392 -3.27 -33.58 12.46
N LYS A 393 -4.31 -34.07 11.79
CA LYS A 393 -4.22 -35.20 10.86
C LYS A 393 -3.41 -34.80 9.63
N LYS A 394 -2.35 -35.56 9.35
CA LYS A 394 -1.43 -35.36 8.21
C LYS A 394 -1.60 -36.50 7.18
N SER A 395 -1.65 -36.16 5.89
CA SER A 395 -1.58 -37.16 4.82
C SER A 395 -0.15 -37.67 4.59
N ALA A 396 -0.01 -38.73 3.79
CA ALA A 396 1.29 -39.10 3.26
C ALA A 396 1.87 -37.96 2.40
N PRO A 397 3.19 -37.68 2.47
CA PRO A 397 3.82 -36.71 1.60
C PRO A 397 3.87 -37.17 0.14
N SER A 398 3.66 -36.25 -0.80
CA SER A 398 3.81 -36.43 -2.25
C SER A 398 4.87 -35.47 -2.79
N ALA A 399 5.55 -35.81 -3.89
CA ALA A 399 6.44 -34.89 -4.59
C ALA A 399 5.67 -33.94 -5.54
N GLU A 400 4.46 -34.32 -5.93
CA GLU A 400 3.60 -33.50 -6.80
C GLU A 400 2.89 -32.42 -6.00
N SER A 401 2.92 -31.18 -6.51
CA SER A 401 2.13 -30.09 -5.95
C SER A 401 0.65 -30.40 -6.11
N PRO A 402 -0.15 -30.36 -5.03
CA PRO A 402 -1.61 -30.52 -5.12
C PRO A 402 -2.31 -29.24 -5.60
N LEU A 403 -1.57 -28.13 -5.66
CA LEU A 403 -2.07 -26.83 -6.11
C LEU A 403 -1.70 -26.64 -7.57
N GLU A 404 -2.64 -26.09 -8.33
CA GLU A 404 -2.33 -25.52 -9.63
C GLU A 404 -1.24 -24.45 -9.47
N PRO A 405 -0.34 -24.29 -10.45
CA PRO A 405 0.64 -23.22 -10.41
C PRO A 405 -0.11 -21.89 -10.27
N VAL A 406 -0.04 -21.30 -9.08
CA VAL A 406 -0.47 -19.93 -8.90
C VAL A 406 0.53 -19.10 -9.71
N PRO A 407 0.08 -18.26 -10.66
CA PRO A 407 0.96 -17.30 -11.30
C PRO A 407 1.75 -16.58 -10.20
N ALA A 408 3.05 -16.32 -10.42
CA ALA A 408 3.81 -15.52 -9.46
C ALA A 408 2.97 -14.29 -9.10
N ALA A 409 2.78 -14.04 -7.80
CA ALA A 409 2.13 -12.82 -7.33
C ALA A 409 3.00 -11.65 -7.82
N LYS A 410 2.66 -11.14 -9.00
CA LYS A 410 3.12 -9.85 -9.48
C LYS A 410 2.43 -8.81 -8.60
N ASP A 411 3.12 -7.75 -8.26
CA ASP A 411 2.61 -6.72 -7.34
C ASP A 411 1.13 -6.44 -7.61
N GLN A 412 0.30 -6.51 -6.56
CA GLN A 412 -1.14 -6.30 -6.68
C GLN A 412 -1.46 -4.95 -7.36
N TRP A 413 -0.56 -3.98 -7.19
CA TRP A 413 -0.57 -2.67 -7.85
C TRP A 413 -0.34 -2.71 -9.37
N GLU A 414 0.51 -3.61 -9.88
CA GLU A 414 0.76 -3.75 -11.33
C GLU A 414 -0.35 -4.55 -12.04
N TYR A 415 -0.99 -5.51 -11.34
CA TYR A 415 -2.01 -6.38 -11.93
C TYR A 415 -3.31 -5.62 -12.27
N GLU A 416 -3.83 -4.82 -11.33
CA GLU A 416 -5.05 -4.02 -11.53
C GLU A 416 -4.89 -2.92 -12.59
N ALA A 417 -3.66 -2.46 -12.83
CA ALA A 417 -3.36 -1.42 -13.82
C ALA A 417 -3.22 -1.96 -15.25
N LEU A 418 -2.77 -3.22 -15.42
CA LEU A 418 -2.35 -3.75 -16.72
C LEU A 418 -3.35 -4.70 -17.37
N GLU A 419 -4.16 -5.42 -16.59
CA GLU A 419 -5.20 -6.30 -17.14
C GLU A 419 -6.23 -5.45 -17.90
N HIS A 420 -6.44 -5.76 -19.20
CA HIS A 420 -7.33 -5.00 -20.10
C HIS A 420 -6.89 -3.56 -20.43
N SER A 421 -5.64 -3.17 -20.11
CA SER A 421 -5.20 -1.80 -20.37
C SER A 421 -4.92 -1.52 -21.86
N ILE A 422 -5.53 -0.47 -22.40
CA ILE A 422 -5.16 0.16 -23.66
C ILE A 422 -4.08 1.22 -23.40
N GLN A 423 -3.08 1.28 -24.27
CA GLN A 423 -1.94 2.20 -24.17
C GLN A 423 -2.24 3.54 -24.84
N TYR A 424 -1.66 4.62 -24.31
CA TYR A 424 -1.86 5.98 -24.80
C TYR A 424 -0.62 6.49 -25.53
N ARG A 425 -0.84 7.31 -26.56
CA ARG A 425 0.21 8.00 -27.32
C ARG A 425 -0.05 9.48 -27.41
N GLN A 426 1.01 10.26 -27.26
CA GLN A 426 0.94 11.70 -27.37
C GLN A 426 0.86 12.11 -28.84
N VAL A 427 0.00 13.09 -29.13
CA VAL A 427 0.04 13.77 -30.42
C VAL A 427 1.30 14.63 -30.45
N LYS A 428 2.26 14.27 -31.29
CA LYS A 428 3.43 15.12 -31.53
C LYS A 428 2.96 16.39 -32.25
N ALA A 429 3.36 17.55 -31.74
CA ALA A 429 3.20 18.80 -32.48
C ALA A 429 4.16 18.76 -33.70
N ASP A 430 3.62 19.01 -34.89
CA ASP A 430 4.37 19.08 -36.16
C ASP A 430 5.16 20.39 -36.31
#